data_AF-A0A833MWN5-F1
#
_entry.id   AF-A0A833MWN5-F1
#
_cell.length_a   1.000
_cell.length_b   1.000
_cell.length_c   1.000
_cell.angle_alpha   90.00
_cell.angle_beta   90.00
_cell.angle_gamma   90.00
#
_symmetry.space_group_name_H-M   'P 1'
#
loop_
_entity.id
_entity.type
_entity.pdbx_description
1 polymer ?
#
loop_
_entity_poly.entity_id
_entity_poly.type
_entity_poly.pdbx_seq_one_letter_code
_entity_poly.pdbx_strand_id
1 'polypeptide(L)'
;MRLLRRLGWILTGLAAALLALTFWTARSGDPALFPPRDADAVGVALVSHGWHSGLVLRREDLTGEGTGTALRNLATRFRAYDALEFGWGEARFYRATPTLAAFDWRLALAALFTPGGSDGVI
;
A
#
# COMPACT_ATOMS: atom_id res chain seq x y z
N MET A 1 12.69 31.19 28.17
CA MET A 1 13.83 30.88 27.27
C MET A 1 14.45 29.50 27.50
N ARG A 2 14.82 29.09 28.74
CA ARG A 2 15.38 27.74 29.00
C ARG A 2 14.45 26.59 28.61
N LEU A 3 13.15 26.72 28.86
CA LEU A 3 12.13 25.72 28.50
C LEU A 3 12.00 25.54 26.98
N LEU A 4 11.93 26.66 26.24
CA LEU A 4 11.90 26.68 24.77
C LEU A 4 13.15 26.03 24.17
N ARG A 5 14.33 26.29 24.75
CA ARG A 5 15.59 25.69 24.30
C ARG A 5 15.61 24.18 24.55
N ARG A 6 15.11 23.71 25.69
CA ARG A 6 14.97 22.26 25.99
C ARG A 6 14.00 21.60 25.02
N LEU A 7 12.85 22.24 24.74
CA LEU A 7 11.88 21.73 23.78
C LEU A 7 12.48 21.62 22.37
N GLY A 8 13.26 22.62 21.94
CA GLY A 8 13.99 22.58 20.67
C GLY A 8 14.92 21.38 20.57
N TRP A 9 15.74 21.14 21.60
CA TRP A 9 16.64 19.97 21.63
C TRP A 9 15.90 18.63 21.59
N ILE A 10 14.76 18.52 22.28
CA ILE A 10 13.93 17.29 22.26
C ILE A 10 13.41 17.04 20.85
N LEU A 11 12.84 18.07 20.20
CA LEU A 11 12.30 17.94 18.85
C LEU A 11 13.39 17.59 17.82
N THR A 12 14.56 18.23 17.91
CA THR A 12 15.70 17.90 17.06
C THR A 12 16.19 16.47 17.29
N GLY A 13 16.27 16.03 18.55
CA GLY A 13 16.64 14.65 18.89
C GLY A 13 15.65 13.63 18.34
N LEU A 14 14.34 13.91 18.45
CA LEU A 14 13.29 13.04 17.92
C LEU A 14 13.35 12.95 16.39
N ALA A 15 13.53 14.09 15.70
CA ALA A 15 13.66 14.12 14.25
C ALA A 15 14.90 13.35 13.77
N ALA A 16 16.03 13.52 14.45
CA ALA A 16 17.26 12.78 14.15
C ALA A 16 17.09 11.26 14.38
N ALA A 17 16.43 10.86 15.46
CA ALA A 17 16.14 9.46 15.75
C ALA A 17 15.20 8.85 14.69
N LEU A 18 14.15 9.56 14.28
CA LEU A 18 13.25 9.12 13.22
C LEU A 18 13.99 8.92 11.90
N LEU A 19 14.82 9.88 11.48
CA LEU A 19 15.64 9.76 10.27
C LEU A 19 16.58 8.55 10.36
N ALA A 20 17.30 8.41 11.47
CA ALA A 20 18.22 7.29 11.68
C ALA A 20 17.49 5.93 11.59
N LEU A 21 16.30 5.82 12.20
CA LEU A 21 15.48 4.62 12.12
C LEU A 21 14.99 4.36 10.69
N THR A 22 14.53 5.38 9.96
CA THR A 22 14.11 5.24 8.55
C THR A 22 15.23 4.71 7.68
N PHE A 23 16.45 5.23 7.84
CA PHE A 23 17.61 4.75 7.08
C PHE A 23 18.05 3.35 7.52
N TRP A 24 17.98 3.03 8.82
CA TRP A 24 18.30 1.70 9.32
C TRP A 24 17.33 0.65 8.78
N THR A 25 16.02 0.95 8.79
CA THR A 25 14.99 -0.01 8.38
C THR A 25 14.78 -0.06 6.87
N ALA A 26 15.38 0.86 6.11
CA ALA A 26 15.39 0.81 4.65
C ALA A 26 16.11 -0.48 4.20
N ARG A 27 15.33 -1.46 3.72
CA ARG A 27 15.87 -2.65 3.07
C ARG A 27 15.69 -2.52 1.57
N SER A 28 16.76 -2.79 0.83
CA SER A 28 16.64 -3.07 -0.60
C SER A 28 15.79 -4.34 -0.79
N GLY A 29 14.93 -4.36 -1.80
CA GLY A 29 14.23 -5.57 -2.19
C GLY A 29 15.21 -6.68 -2.58
N ASP A 30 14.83 -7.94 -2.36
CA ASP A 30 15.63 -9.09 -2.76
C ASP A 30 15.62 -9.23 -4.30
N PRO A 31 16.77 -9.05 -4.99
CA PRO A 31 16.84 -9.16 -6.44
C PRO A 31 16.59 -10.60 -6.93
N ALA A 32 16.66 -11.62 -6.06
CA ALA A 32 16.34 -12.99 -6.45
C ALA A 32 14.83 -13.22 -6.65
N LEU A 33 13.97 -12.29 -6.18
CA LEU A 33 12.52 -12.38 -6.30
C LEU A 33 11.98 -11.80 -7.61
N PHE A 34 12.76 -11.01 -8.34
CA PHE A 34 12.34 -10.41 -9.61
C PHE A 34 13.51 -10.30 -10.62
N PRO A 35 13.33 -10.69 -11.90
CA PRO A 35 12.10 -11.23 -12.47
C PRO A 35 11.79 -12.65 -11.96
N PRO A 36 10.51 -13.05 -11.93
CA PRO A 36 10.14 -14.41 -11.57
C PRO A 36 10.79 -15.42 -12.53
N ARG A 37 11.18 -16.58 -11.99
CA ARG A 37 11.79 -17.66 -12.78
C ARG A 37 10.77 -18.58 -13.45
N ASP A 38 9.52 -18.53 -12.99
CA ASP A 38 8.43 -19.35 -13.50
C ASP A 38 7.90 -18.76 -14.81
N ALA A 39 7.73 -19.62 -15.81
CA ALA A 39 7.20 -19.24 -17.13
C ALA A 39 5.71 -18.87 -17.06
N ASP A 40 4.98 -19.38 -16.06
CA ASP A 40 3.56 -19.12 -15.86
C ASP A 40 3.30 -17.93 -14.93
N ALA A 41 4.34 -17.20 -14.53
CA ALA A 41 4.21 -16.03 -13.67
C ALA A 41 3.51 -14.87 -14.38
N VAL A 42 2.46 -14.33 -13.76
CA VAL A 42 1.75 -13.14 -14.24
C VAL A 42 2.36 -11.89 -13.62
N GLY A 43 2.73 -10.92 -14.46
CA GLY A 43 3.24 -9.62 -14.02
C GLY A 43 2.12 -8.76 -13.45
N VAL A 44 2.20 -8.45 -12.15
CA VAL A 44 1.31 -7.48 -11.49
C VAL A 44 2.15 -6.27 -11.08
N ALA A 45 1.81 -5.09 -11.58
CA ALA A 45 2.52 -3.87 -11.20
C ALA A 45 1.86 -3.25 -9.97
N LEU A 46 2.66 -2.98 -8.93
CA LEU A 46 2.23 -2.16 -7.79
C LEU A 46 2.57 -0.70 -8.06
N VAL A 47 1.55 0.15 -8.17
CA VAL A 47 1.71 1.59 -8.39
C VAL A 47 1.46 2.32 -7.08
N SER A 48 2.37 3.23 -6.71
CA SER A 48 2.23 4.10 -5.55
C SER A 48 1.92 5.52 -6.00
N HIS A 49 0.84 6.08 -5.46
CA HIS A 49 0.39 7.46 -5.60
C HIS A 49 0.61 8.25 -4.29
N GLY A 50 1.55 7.82 -3.46
CA GLY A 50 1.86 8.43 -2.15
C GLY A 50 0.93 7.97 -1.04
N TRP A 51 -0.35 8.34 -1.11
CA TRP A 51 -1.37 7.97 -0.11
C TRP A 51 -2.23 6.77 -0.52
N HIS A 52 -2.13 6.36 -1.78
CA HIS A 52 -2.84 5.24 -2.36
C HIS A 52 -1.87 4.34 -3.10
N SER A 53 -2.07 3.03 -2.99
CA SER A 53 -1.39 2.06 -3.82
C SER A 53 -2.43 1.22 -4.58
N GLY A 54 -2.19 1.05 -5.87
CA GLY A 54 -3.02 0.25 -6.76
C GLY A 54 -2.26 -0.91 -7.37
N LEU A 55 -2.98 -1.95 -7.73
CA LEU A 55 -2.46 -3.07 -8.52
C LEU A 55 -2.89 -2.87 -9.97
N VAL A 56 -1.94 -2.85 -10.88
CA VAL A 56 -2.18 -2.74 -12.31
C VAL A 56 -1.98 -4.10 -12.97
N LEU A 57 -3.02 -4.56 -13.66
CA LEU A 57 -3.06 -5.81 -14.43
C LEU A 57 -3.31 -5.49 -15.89
N ARG A 58 -2.72 -6.26 -16.81
CA ARG A 58 -3.04 -6.11 -18.24
C ARG A 58 -4.47 -6.58 -18.47
N ARG A 59 -5.19 -5.90 -19.35
CA ARG A 59 -6.60 -6.20 -19.62
C ARG A 59 -6.78 -7.61 -20.20
N GLU A 60 -5.85 -8.07 -21.03
CA GLU A 60 -5.93 -9.41 -21.65
C GLU A 60 -5.89 -10.54 -20.63
N ASP A 61 -5.13 -10.38 -19.54
CA ASP A 61 -5.03 -11.34 -18.43
C ASP A 61 -6.37 -11.50 -17.69
N LEU A 62 -7.27 -10.51 -17.80
CA LEU A 62 -8.59 -10.53 -17.17
C LEU A 62 -9.67 -11.27 -17.98
N THR A 63 -9.31 -11.79 -19.16
CA THR A 63 -10.25 -12.49 -20.06
C THR A 63 -10.05 -14.00 -20.10
N GLY A 64 -8.99 -14.49 -19.46
CA GLY A 64 -8.59 -15.89 -19.47
C GLY A 64 -9.61 -16.86 -18.85
N GLU A 65 -9.30 -18.15 -18.99
CA GLU A 65 -10.01 -19.20 -18.27
C GLU A 65 -9.74 -19.07 -16.76
N GLY A 66 -10.78 -19.25 -15.93
CA GLY A 66 -10.65 -19.13 -14.47
C GLY A 66 -10.77 -17.72 -13.87
N THR A 67 -10.72 -16.64 -14.66
CA THR A 67 -10.77 -15.25 -14.14
C THR A 67 -12.10 -14.83 -13.51
N GLY A 68 -13.17 -15.62 -13.70
CA GLY A 68 -14.51 -15.33 -13.17
C GLY A 68 -15.25 -14.19 -13.92
N THR A 69 -16.57 -14.17 -13.79
CA THR A 69 -17.44 -13.28 -14.59
C THR A 69 -17.24 -11.79 -14.28
N ALA A 70 -16.92 -11.44 -13.03
CA ALA A 70 -16.74 -10.04 -12.64
C ALA A 70 -15.55 -9.37 -13.33
N LEU A 71 -14.38 -10.03 -13.34
CA LEU A 71 -13.18 -9.51 -14.00
C LEU A 71 -13.34 -9.46 -15.52
N ARG A 72 -13.98 -10.48 -16.12
CA ARG A 72 -14.32 -10.48 -17.55
C ARG A 72 -15.25 -9.33 -17.94
N ASN A 73 -16.24 -9.02 -17.10
CA ASN A 73 -17.14 -7.88 -17.31
C ASN A 73 -16.37 -6.55 -17.26
N LEU A 74 -15.43 -6.39 -16.32
CA LEU A 74 -14.55 -5.22 -16.25
C LEU A 74 -13.67 -5.10 -17.50
N ALA A 75 -13.04 -6.19 -17.93
CA ALA A 75 -12.22 -6.22 -19.14
C ALA A 75 -13.02 -5.80 -20.39
N THR A 76 -14.28 -6.23 -20.47
CA THR A 76 -15.19 -5.85 -21.57
C THR A 76 -15.62 -4.38 -21.48
N ARG A 77 -15.98 -3.93 -20.27
CA ARG A 77 -16.39 -2.54 -20.01
C ARG A 77 -15.27 -1.56 -20.37
N PHE A 78 -14.04 -1.87 -19.96
CA PHE A 78 -12.85 -1.04 -20.15
C PHE A 78 -11.97 -1.48 -21.33
N ARG A 79 -12.58 -2.06 -22.38
CA ARG A 79 -11.89 -2.57 -23.58
C ARG A 79 -11.00 -1.55 -24.33
N ALA A 80 -11.20 -0.26 -24.10
CA ALA A 80 -10.44 0.82 -24.71
C ALA A 80 -9.07 1.07 -24.04
N TYR A 81 -8.78 0.39 -22.93
CA TYR A 81 -7.54 0.55 -22.16
C TYR A 81 -6.75 -0.76 -22.17
N ASP A 82 -5.41 -0.65 -22.18
CA ASP A 82 -4.52 -1.81 -22.21
C ASP A 82 -4.33 -2.47 -20.83
N ALA A 83 -4.51 -1.70 -19.77
CA ALA A 83 -4.36 -2.13 -18.39
C ALA A 83 -5.44 -1.50 -17.50
N LEU A 84 -5.75 -2.17 -16.39
CA LEU A 84 -6.70 -1.71 -15.39
C LEU A 84 -5.99 -1.62 -14.04
N GLU A 85 -6.19 -0.51 -13.34
CA GLU A 85 -5.77 -0.34 -11.95
C GLU A 85 -6.90 -0.72 -10.99
N PHE A 86 -6.55 -1.52 -9.98
CA PHE A 86 -7.42 -1.94 -8.90
C PHE A 86 -6.91 -1.36 -7.60
N GLY A 87 -7.76 -0.62 -6.89
CA GLY A 87 -7.41 -0.10 -5.58
C GLY A 87 -7.16 -1.24 -4.59
N TRP A 88 -6.01 -1.21 -3.91
CA TRP A 88 -5.65 -2.21 -2.91
C TRP A 88 -5.75 -1.60 -1.50
N GLY A 89 -6.53 -2.25 -0.62
CA GLY A 89 -6.77 -1.78 0.74
C GLY A 89 -8.24 -1.83 1.11
N GLU A 90 -8.59 -1.18 2.23
CA GLU A 90 -9.93 -1.32 2.79
C GLU A 90 -11.00 -0.52 2.02
N ALA A 91 -12.06 -1.18 1.57
CA ALA A 91 -13.10 -0.60 0.72
C ALA A 91 -13.82 0.59 1.39
N ARG A 92 -13.98 0.55 2.71
CA ARG A 92 -14.55 1.68 3.49
C ARG A 92 -13.67 2.92 3.41
N PHE A 93 -12.35 2.75 3.41
CA PHE A 93 -11.41 3.86 3.26
C PHE A 93 -11.57 4.54 1.90
N TYR A 94 -11.83 3.77 0.85
CA TYR A 94 -12.05 4.29 -0.51
C TYR A 94 -13.40 4.97 -0.73
N ARG A 95 -14.41 4.64 0.08
CA ARG A 95 -15.78 5.15 -0.10
C ARG A 95 -16.15 6.25 0.90
N ALA A 96 -15.45 6.36 2.02
CA ALA A 96 -15.69 7.37 3.03
C ALA A 96 -14.92 8.66 2.73
N THR A 97 -15.52 9.82 2.99
CA THR A 97 -14.77 11.07 3.14
C THR A 97 -14.19 11.09 4.55
N PRO A 98 -12.87 10.97 4.74
CA PRO A 98 -12.29 10.91 6.08
C PRO A 98 -12.57 12.24 6.80
N THR A 99 -13.22 12.17 7.96
CA THR A 99 -13.32 13.32 8.87
C THR A 99 -12.27 13.18 9.96
N LEU A 100 -11.90 14.28 10.62
CA LEU A 100 -11.01 14.22 11.78
C LEU A 100 -11.58 13.33 12.91
N ALA A 101 -12.91 13.22 13.01
CA ALA A 101 -13.57 12.33 13.96
C ALA A 101 -13.39 10.84 13.62
N ALA A 102 -13.10 10.51 12.36
CA ALA A 102 -12.83 9.15 11.91
C ALA A 102 -11.35 8.75 12.10
N PHE A 103 -10.48 9.67 12.55
CA PHE A 103 -9.09 9.35 12.83
C PHE A 103 -8.96 8.54 14.12
N ASP A 104 -8.70 7.25 13.97
CA ASP A 104 -8.40 6.34 15.07
C ASP A 104 -6.89 6.15 15.23
N TRP A 105 -6.29 6.94 16.12
CA TRP A 105 -4.85 6.84 16.42
C TRP A 105 -4.46 5.50 17.05
N ARG A 106 -5.39 4.81 17.72
CA ARG A 106 -5.13 3.51 18.33
C ARG A 106 -5.00 2.45 17.24
N LEU A 107 -5.89 2.51 16.26
CA LEU A 107 -5.81 1.64 15.07
C LEU A 107 -4.51 1.90 14.30
N ALA A 108 -4.12 3.15 14.11
CA ALA A 108 -2.85 3.49 13.45
C ALA A 108 -1.64 2.92 14.20
N LEU A 109 -1.63 3.02 15.54
CA LEU A 109 -0.57 2.46 16.37
C LEU A 109 -0.57 0.92 16.34
N ALA A 110 -1.75 0.30 16.40
CA ALA A 110 -1.88 -1.15 16.30
C ALA A 110 -1.38 -1.67 14.95
N ALA A 111 -1.77 -1.03 13.84
CA ALA A 111 -1.31 -1.38 12.50
C ALA A 111 0.22 -1.28 12.37
N LEU A 112 0.85 -0.31 13.04
CA LEU A 112 2.31 -0.15 13.05
C LEU A 112 3.03 -1.33 13.74
N PHE A 113 2.44 -1.89 14.80
CA PHE A 113 3.02 -2.98 15.58
C PHE A 113 2.46 -4.37 15.23
N THR A 114 1.52 -4.47 14.28
CA THR A 114 0.94 -5.73 13.80
C THR A 114 0.98 -5.82 12.27
N PRO A 115 2.18 -5.81 11.66
CA PRO A 115 2.30 -5.94 10.20
C PRO A 115 1.82 -7.33 9.77
N GLY A 116 0.73 -7.37 8.99
CA GLY A 116 0.04 -8.60 8.57
C GLY A 116 -1.42 -8.71 9.03
N GLY A 117 -1.87 -7.81 9.92
CA GLY A 117 -3.21 -7.86 10.51
C GLY A 117 -3.29 -8.80 11.72
N SER A 118 -4.39 -8.72 12.46
CA SER A 118 -4.75 -9.72 13.48
C SER A 118 -5.54 -10.84 12.81
N ASP A 119 -5.36 -12.09 13.27
CA ASP A 119 -6.18 -13.23 12.86
C ASP A 119 -7.67 -12.85 12.91
N GLY A 120 -8.34 -12.79 11.76
CA GLY A 120 -9.76 -12.42 11.63
C GLY A 120 -10.07 -11.14 10.84
N VAL A 121 -9.08 -10.45 10.29
CA VAL A 121 -9.29 -9.36 9.31
C VAL A 121 -8.87 -9.84 7.92
N ILE A 122 -9.69 -10.71 7.32
CA ILE A 122 -9.73 -10.97 5.87
C ILE A 122 -11.18 -10.81 5.42
#